data_AF-A0A1Z4BWJ2-F1
#
_entry.id   AF-A0A1Z4BWJ2-F1
#
_cell.length_a   1.000
_cell.length_b   1.000
_cell.length_c   1.000
_cell.angle_alpha   90.00
_cell.angle_beta   90.00
_cell.angle_gamma   90.00
#
_symmetry.space_group_name_H-M   'P 1'
#
loop_
_entity.id
_entity.type
_entity.pdbx_description
1 polymer ?
#
loop_
_entity_poly.entity_id
_entity_poly.type
_entity_poly.pdbx_seq_one_letter_code
_entity_poly.pdbx_strand_id
1 'polypeptide(L)'
;MKLSGNQFTFASIRRFAAATLIAGCFIASGSVLAAAKDDPEADHAELRINDMHAKLQITAPQEEQWAKIAQAMQEDAKNMDALSQARIDHEKDMTAVDDLKSYGEIAQAHADGIKKLIPLFATLYDGMADPQKKVADTFFREGPQTKGHKKAK
;
A
#
# COMPACT_ATOMS: atom_id res chain seq x y z
N MET A 1 30.27 -21.14 2.88
CA MET A 1 28.95 -20.88 3.49
C MET A 1 28.33 -19.69 2.79
N LYS A 2 27.24 -19.90 2.04
CA LYS A 2 26.48 -18.84 1.36
C LYS A 2 25.41 -18.34 2.32
N LEU A 3 25.53 -17.11 2.80
CA LEU A 3 24.46 -16.41 3.50
C LEU A 3 23.53 -15.81 2.44
N SER A 4 22.38 -16.45 2.21
CA SER A 4 21.29 -15.89 1.42
C SER A 4 20.58 -14.83 2.27
N GLY A 5 21.11 -13.61 2.24
CA GLY A 5 20.39 -12.44 2.74
C GLY A 5 19.21 -12.16 1.83
N ASN A 6 17.99 -12.21 2.37
CA ASN A 6 16.77 -11.78 1.71
C ASN A 6 16.92 -10.30 1.34
N GLN A 7 17.30 -10.04 0.11
CA GLN A 7 17.31 -8.70 -0.47
C GLN A 7 15.87 -8.38 -0.89
N PHE A 8 15.08 -7.82 0.01
CA PHE A 8 13.88 -7.07 -0.37
C PHE A 8 14.34 -5.70 -0.86
N THR A 9 14.76 -5.65 -2.12
CA THR A 9 15.15 -4.42 -2.80
C THR A 9 13.90 -3.61 -3.17
N PHE A 10 13.60 -2.56 -2.40
CA PHE A 10 12.86 -1.41 -2.92
C PHE A 10 13.88 -0.53 -3.65
N ALA A 11 14.05 -0.76 -4.96
CA ALA A 11 14.90 0.06 -5.80
C ALA A 11 14.09 1.25 -6.34
N SER A 12 14.08 2.35 -5.60
CA SER A 12 13.62 3.66 -6.07
C SER A 12 14.59 4.22 -7.11
N ILE A 13 14.24 4.15 -8.40
CA ILE A 13 14.92 4.93 -9.44
C ILE A 13 14.07 6.16 -9.74
N ARG A 14 14.32 7.24 -9.00
CA ARG A 14 14.01 8.60 -9.46
C ARG A 14 15.16 9.07 -10.34
N ARG A 15 14.96 9.12 -11.65
CA ARG A 15 15.79 9.95 -12.54
C ARG A 15 15.01 11.21 -12.89
N PHE A 16 15.46 12.32 -12.32
CA PHE A 16 15.20 13.65 -12.86
C PHE A 16 16.04 13.87 -14.12
N ALA A 17 15.41 14.33 -15.19
CA ALA A 17 16.03 15.19 -16.19
C ALA A 17 14.93 16.04 -16.84
N ALA A 18 15.15 17.35 -16.83
CA ALA A 18 14.18 18.40 -17.14
C ALA A 18 14.27 18.88 -18.60
N ALA A 19 13.15 19.48 -19.03
CA ALA A 19 13.00 20.62 -19.95
C ALA A 19 13.41 20.47 -21.44
N THR A 20 12.45 20.70 -22.36
CA THR A 20 12.32 22.01 -23.07
C THR A 20 11.04 22.17 -23.94
N LEU A 21 10.37 23.31 -23.73
CA LEU A 21 9.70 24.26 -24.64
C LEU A 21 8.51 23.89 -25.56
N ILE A 22 7.31 24.26 -25.06
CA ILE A 22 6.21 25.08 -25.63
C ILE A 22 6.18 25.37 -27.14
N ALA A 23 5.04 25.06 -27.79
CA ALA A 23 4.33 25.97 -28.71
C ALA A 23 2.88 25.48 -29.00
N GLY A 24 1.88 26.33 -28.71
CA GLY A 24 0.61 26.34 -29.45
C GLY A 24 -0.71 26.14 -28.70
N CYS A 25 -1.33 27.28 -28.35
CA CYS A 25 -2.74 27.61 -28.64
C CYS A 25 -3.93 27.13 -27.77
N PHE A 26 -4.79 28.14 -27.48
CA PHE A 26 -6.24 28.17 -27.18
C PHE A 26 -6.76 28.08 -25.72
N ILE A 27 -7.11 29.28 -25.24
CA ILE A 27 -8.20 29.75 -24.36
C ILE A 27 -9.27 28.70 -23.95
N ALA A 28 -9.43 28.50 -22.64
CA ALA A 28 -10.72 28.49 -21.94
C ALA A 28 -10.50 28.58 -20.42
N SER A 29 -11.15 29.53 -19.75
CA SER A 29 -11.22 29.60 -18.30
C SER A 29 -11.89 28.33 -17.75
N GLY A 30 -11.10 27.50 -17.08
CA GLY A 30 -11.57 26.46 -16.19
C GLY A 30 -10.63 26.45 -14.99
N SER A 31 -11.17 26.60 -13.79
CA SER A 31 -10.43 26.51 -12.54
C SER A 31 -9.61 25.23 -12.53
N VAL A 32 -8.29 25.34 -12.71
CA VAL A 32 -7.40 24.22 -12.48
C VAL A 32 -7.40 24.02 -10.98
N LEU A 33 -8.16 23.02 -10.52
CA LEU A 33 -7.93 22.39 -9.24
C LEU A 33 -6.43 22.15 -9.18
N ALA A 34 -5.76 22.83 -8.24
CA ALA A 34 -4.35 22.60 -7.97
C ALA A 34 -4.17 21.08 -7.88
N ALA A 35 -3.40 20.51 -8.80
CA ALA A 35 -3.01 19.11 -8.73
C ALA A 35 -2.39 18.93 -7.35
N ALA A 36 -3.14 18.26 -6.47
CA ALA A 36 -2.58 17.72 -5.26
C ALA A 36 -1.37 16.90 -5.69
N LYS A 37 -0.26 17.06 -4.98
CA LYS A 37 0.95 16.31 -5.29
C LYS A 37 0.58 14.86 -5.03
N ASP A 38 0.33 14.11 -6.10
CA ASP A 38 -0.05 12.70 -6.01
C ASP A 38 1.08 11.97 -5.31
N ASP A 39 0.80 11.51 -4.09
CA ASP A 39 1.72 10.68 -3.34
C ASP A 39 1.66 9.28 -3.98
N PRO A 40 2.74 8.80 -4.62
CA PRO A 40 2.74 7.48 -5.25
C PRO A 40 2.43 6.36 -4.25
N GLU A 41 2.60 6.58 -2.94
CA GLU A 41 2.29 5.60 -1.91
C GLU A 41 0.79 5.57 -1.52
N ALA A 42 0.12 6.73 -1.55
CA ALA A 42 -1.34 6.80 -1.46
C ALA A 42 -2.01 6.05 -2.63
N ASP A 43 -1.41 6.11 -3.82
CA ASP A 43 -1.85 5.38 -5.00
C ASP A 43 -1.73 3.85 -4.80
N HIS A 44 -0.67 3.37 -4.15
CA HIS A 44 -0.53 1.95 -3.83
C HIS A 44 -1.56 1.43 -2.83
N ALA A 45 -1.86 2.20 -1.79
CA ALA A 45 -2.89 1.84 -0.81
C ALA A 45 -4.28 1.80 -1.45
N GLU A 46 -4.62 2.81 -2.26
CA GLU A 46 -5.88 2.89 -2.98
C GLU A 46 -6.05 1.75 -3.99
N LEU A 47 -5.01 1.43 -4.77
CA LEU A 47 -5.01 0.29 -5.69
C LEU A 47 -5.25 -1.03 -4.97
N ARG A 48 -4.61 -1.23 -3.81
CA ARG A 48 -4.80 -2.44 -3.00
C ARG A 48 -6.22 -2.53 -2.44
N ILE A 49 -6.78 -1.42 -1.96
CA ILE A 49 -8.15 -1.34 -1.48
C ILE A 49 -9.11 -1.69 -2.61
N ASN A 50 -8.96 -1.08 -3.78
CA ASN A 50 -9.84 -1.33 -4.93
C ASN A 50 -9.74 -2.78 -5.44
N ASP A 51 -8.53 -3.35 -5.53
CA ASP A 51 -8.33 -4.76 -5.90
C ASP A 51 -9.00 -5.71 -4.91
N MET A 52 -8.86 -5.43 -3.61
CA MET A 52 -9.46 -6.27 -2.56
C MET A 52 -10.99 -6.12 -2.54
N HIS A 53 -11.55 -4.91 -2.72
CA HIS A 53 -12.99 -4.70 -2.85
C HIS A 53 -13.57 -5.55 -3.99
N ALA A 54 -12.96 -5.44 -5.16
CA ALA A 54 -13.40 -6.15 -6.36
C ALA A 54 -13.29 -7.68 -6.20
N LYS A 55 -12.16 -8.17 -5.68
CA LYS A 55 -11.93 -9.62 -5.50
C LYS A 55 -12.81 -10.23 -4.43
N LEU A 56 -13.10 -9.49 -3.36
CA LEU A 56 -14.01 -9.94 -2.30
C LEU A 56 -15.49 -9.81 -2.70
N GLN A 57 -15.78 -9.22 -3.87
CA GLN A 57 -17.14 -9.05 -4.38
C GLN A 57 -18.03 -8.35 -3.35
N ILE A 58 -17.53 -7.25 -2.78
CA ILE A 58 -18.27 -6.48 -1.78
C ILE A 58 -19.62 -6.06 -2.37
N THR A 59 -20.68 -6.35 -1.62
CA THR A 59 -22.07 -6.06 -2.01
C THR A 59 -22.56 -4.76 -1.39
N ALA A 60 -23.63 -4.17 -1.93
CA ALA A 60 -24.19 -2.92 -1.40
C ALA A 60 -24.48 -2.95 0.12
N PRO A 61 -25.02 -4.03 0.72
CA PRO A 61 -25.18 -4.12 2.18
C PRO A 61 -23.86 -4.17 2.98
N GLN A 62 -22.76 -4.53 2.34
CA GLN A 62 -21.44 -4.67 2.97
C GLN A 62 -20.59 -3.38 2.88
N GLU A 63 -21.01 -2.40 2.06
CA GLU A 63 -20.21 -1.19 1.79
C GLU A 63 -19.90 -0.38 3.05
N GLU A 64 -20.82 -0.29 4.01
CA GLU A 64 -20.56 0.43 5.27
C GLU A 64 -19.42 -0.23 6.06
N GLN A 65 -19.41 -1.57 6.10
CA GLN A 65 -18.37 -2.32 6.79
C GLN A 65 -17.04 -2.27 6.01
N TRP A 66 -17.12 -2.31 4.68
CA TRP A 66 -15.97 -2.16 3.82
C TRP A 66 -15.30 -0.79 3.98
N ALA A 67 -16.07 0.30 4.08
CA ALA A 67 -15.52 1.64 4.26
C ALA A 67 -14.65 1.75 5.53
N LYS A 68 -15.04 1.09 6.62
CA LYS A 68 -14.26 1.02 7.87
C LYS A 68 -12.94 0.28 7.67
N ILE A 69 -12.96 -0.81 6.90
CA ILE A 69 -11.76 -1.58 6.53
C ILE A 69 -10.83 -0.74 5.65
N ALA A 70 -11.37 -0.10 4.60
CA ALA A 70 -10.62 0.76 3.69
C ALA A 70 -9.96 1.91 4.44
N GLN A 71 -10.69 2.57 5.35
CA GLN A 71 -10.14 3.62 6.19
C GLN A 71 -8.98 3.12 7.05
N ALA A 72 -9.15 1.97 7.73
CA ALA A 72 -8.07 1.39 8.54
C ALA A 72 -6.83 1.05 7.71
N MET A 73 -6.99 0.56 6.48
CA MET A 73 -5.88 0.30 5.56
C MET A 73 -5.19 1.58 5.09
N GLN A 74 -5.93 2.66 4.84
CA GLN A 74 -5.35 3.96 4.46
C GLN A 74 -4.59 4.60 5.62
N GLU A 75 -5.13 4.53 6.84
CA GLU A 75 -4.46 5.03 8.05
C GLU A 75 -3.18 4.25 8.35
N ASP A 76 -3.21 2.92 8.19
CA ASP A 76 -2.03 2.07 8.35
C ASP A 76 -0.96 2.38 7.30
N ALA A 77 -1.34 2.51 6.03
CA ALA A 77 -0.43 2.92 4.96
C ALA A 77 0.27 4.25 5.28
N LYS A 78 -0.48 5.30 5.59
CA LYS A 78 0.09 6.61 5.97
C LYS A 78 1.07 6.53 7.14
N ASN A 79 0.79 5.69 8.13
CA ASN A 79 1.67 5.50 9.28
C ASN A 79 2.97 4.78 8.87
N MET A 80 2.86 3.74 8.05
CA MET A 80 4.02 2.99 7.53
C MET A 80 4.89 3.87 6.62
N ASP A 81 4.27 4.69 5.78
CA ASP A 81 4.94 5.64 4.87
C ASP A 81 5.70 6.69 5.68
N ALA A 82 5.07 7.26 6.73
CA ALA A 82 5.70 8.22 7.62
C ALA A 82 6.93 7.65 8.35
N LEU A 83 6.83 6.42 8.87
CA LEU A 83 7.96 5.74 9.52
C LEU A 83 9.09 5.42 8.53
N SER A 84 8.73 4.98 7.32
CA SER A 84 9.68 4.67 6.26
C SER A 84 10.41 5.94 5.79
N GLN A 85 9.69 7.05 5.62
CA GLN A 85 10.25 8.33 5.23
C GLN A 85 11.15 8.90 6.33
N ALA A 86 10.74 8.83 7.61
CA ALA A 86 11.59 9.25 8.72
C ALA A 86 12.91 8.46 8.75
N ARG A 87 12.86 7.16 8.49
CA ARG A 87 14.06 6.32 8.40
C ARG A 87 14.96 6.73 7.22
N ILE A 88 14.38 7.02 6.06
CA ILE A 88 15.13 7.49 4.86
C ILE A 88 15.78 8.85 5.13
N ASP A 89 15.05 9.78 5.73
CA ASP A 89 15.54 11.14 6.01
C ASP A 89 16.73 11.14 6.99
N HIS A 90 16.76 10.18 7.91
CA HIS A 90 17.83 10.02 8.90
C HIS A 90 18.87 8.95 8.56
N GLU A 91 18.82 8.32 7.38
CA GLU A 91 19.65 7.16 7.01
C GLU A 91 21.15 7.40 7.23
N LYS A 92 21.63 8.62 6.96
CA LYS A 92 23.06 8.98 7.04
C LYS A 92 23.54 9.31 8.46
N ASP A 93 22.61 9.62 9.36
CA ASP A 93 22.92 10.17 10.68
C ASP A 93 22.55 9.20 11.83
N MET A 94 21.87 8.09 11.53
CA MET A 94 21.53 7.06 12.52
C MET A 94 22.75 6.26 12.97
N THR A 95 22.84 5.99 14.27
CA THR A 95 23.73 4.94 14.78
C THR A 95 23.19 3.55 14.42
N ALA A 96 24.02 2.51 14.53
CA ALA A 96 23.54 1.13 14.35
C ALA A 96 22.40 0.73 15.30
N VAL A 97 22.35 1.32 16.50
CA VAL A 97 21.27 1.08 17.46
C VAL A 97 20.00 1.79 17.02
N ASP A 98 20.10 3.00 16.48
CA ASP A 98 18.93 3.75 16.00
C ASP A 98 18.35 3.12 14.73
N ASP A 99 19.19 2.60 13.84
CA ASP A 99 18.73 1.82 12.69
C ASP A 99 17.92 0.59 13.13
N LEU A 100 18.41 -0.19 14.11
CA LEU A 100 17.66 -1.33 14.65
C LEU A 100 16.35 -0.93 15.33
N LYS A 101 16.31 0.21 16.04
CA LYS A 101 15.07 0.73 16.62
C LYS A 101 14.05 1.09 15.55
N SER A 102 14.48 1.77 14.48
CA SER A 102 13.59 2.13 13.36
C SER A 102 12.94 0.90 12.72
N TYR A 103 13.69 -0.19 12.54
CA TYR A 103 13.15 -1.46 12.08
C TYR A 103 12.12 -2.04 13.06
N GLY A 104 12.41 -1.97 14.36
CA GLY A 104 11.49 -2.40 15.41
C GLY A 104 10.17 -1.63 15.39
N GLU A 105 10.23 -0.30 15.23
CA GLU A 105 9.07 0.58 15.15
C GLU A 105 8.20 0.27 13.93
N ILE A 106 8.81 0.10 12.75
CA ILE A 106 8.12 -0.30 11.51
C ILE A 106 7.44 -1.66 11.67
N ALA A 107 8.14 -2.65 12.24
CA ALA A 107 7.58 -3.99 12.46
C ALA A 107 6.41 -3.97 13.45
N GLN A 108 6.53 -3.18 14.53
CA GLN A 108 5.47 -3.01 15.51
C GLN A 108 4.26 -2.31 14.91
N ALA A 109 4.48 -1.22 14.16
CA ALA A 109 3.42 -0.50 13.47
C ALA A 109 2.62 -1.41 12.54
N HIS A 110 3.28 -2.23 11.73
CA HIS A 110 2.62 -3.20 10.85
C HIS A 110 1.81 -4.24 11.65
N ALA A 111 2.35 -4.75 12.75
CA ALA A 111 1.62 -5.68 13.62
C ALA A 111 0.38 -5.01 14.24
N ASP A 112 0.47 -3.75 14.63
CA ASP A 112 -0.63 -2.99 15.20
C ASP A 112 -1.71 -2.66 14.14
N GLY A 113 -1.31 -2.37 12.91
CA GLY A 113 -2.20 -2.26 11.75
C GLY A 113 -3.03 -3.54 11.54
N ILE A 114 -2.36 -4.70 11.53
CA ILE A 114 -3.04 -6.01 11.40
C ILE A 114 -4.02 -6.24 12.56
N LYS A 115 -3.61 -5.96 13.81
CA LYS A 115 -4.50 -6.12 14.98
C LYS A 115 -5.76 -5.26 14.87
N LYS A 116 -5.67 -4.05 14.32
CA LYS A 116 -6.83 -3.18 14.07
C LYS A 116 -7.72 -3.71 12.96
N LEU A 117 -7.13 -4.30 11.91
CA LEU A 117 -7.86 -4.80 10.75
C LEU A 117 -8.65 -6.09 11.04
N ILE A 118 -8.10 -7.00 11.87
CA ILE A 118 -8.72 -8.30 12.20
C ILE A 118 -10.19 -8.19 12.62
N PRO A 119 -10.58 -7.41 13.64
CA PRO A 119 -11.98 -7.36 14.09
C PRO A 119 -12.91 -6.72 13.05
N LEU A 120 -12.43 -5.76 12.26
CA LEU A 120 -13.21 -5.16 11.19
C LEU A 120 -13.49 -6.17 10.07
N PHE A 121 -12.47 -6.94 9.69
CA PHE A 121 -12.60 -7.96 8.68
C PHE A 121 -13.45 -9.15 9.17
N ALA A 122 -13.33 -9.55 10.44
CA ALA A 122 -14.16 -10.60 11.02
C ALA A 122 -15.67 -10.28 10.89
N THR A 123 -16.07 -9.06 11.26
CA THR A 123 -17.45 -8.60 11.09
C THR A 123 -17.91 -8.62 9.63
N LEU A 124 -17.07 -8.20 8.69
CA LEU A 124 -17.39 -8.28 7.25
C LEU A 124 -17.56 -9.73 6.82
N TYR A 125 -16.61 -10.58 7.18
CA TYR A 125 -16.57 -11.99 6.82
C TYR A 125 -17.79 -12.74 7.34
N ASP A 126 -18.19 -12.52 8.60
CA ASP A 126 -19.36 -13.16 9.19
C ASP A 126 -20.66 -12.81 8.43
N GLY A 127 -20.74 -11.60 7.88
CA GLY A 127 -21.83 -11.15 7.01
C GLY A 127 -21.75 -11.59 5.54
N MET A 128 -20.71 -12.33 5.14
CA MET A 128 -20.60 -12.88 3.79
C MET A 128 -21.37 -14.19 3.64
N ALA A 129 -21.95 -14.43 2.45
CA ALA A 129 -22.50 -15.74 2.10
C ALA A 129 -21.37 -16.77 1.92
N ASP A 130 -21.66 -18.06 2.12
CA ASP A 130 -20.65 -19.14 2.03
C ASP A 130 -19.81 -19.13 0.73
N PRO A 131 -20.39 -18.88 -0.47
CA PRO A 131 -19.59 -18.76 -1.69
C PRO A 131 -18.59 -17.60 -1.63
N GLN A 132 -18.98 -16.46 -1.06
CA GLN A 132 -18.14 -15.27 -0.92
C GLN A 132 -17.04 -15.49 0.12
N LYS A 133 -17.34 -16.17 1.24
CA LYS A 133 -16.34 -16.60 2.24
C LYS A 133 -15.23 -17.43 1.59
N LYS A 134 -15.57 -18.39 0.72
CA LYS A 134 -14.58 -19.19 -0.01
C LYS A 134 -13.69 -18.36 -0.95
N VAL A 135 -14.25 -17.32 -1.56
CA VAL A 135 -13.47 -16.36 -2.37
C VAL A 135 -12.50 -15.60 -1.49
N ALA A 136 -12.96 -15.10 -0.33
CA ALA A 136 -12.10 -14.42 0.64
C ALA A 136 -10.97 -15.34 1.14
N ASP A 137 -11.29 -16.56 1.56
CA ASP A 137 -10.30 -17.54 2.05
C ASP A 137 -9.22 -17.85 1.00
N THR A 138 -9.63 -17.93 -0.27
CA THR A 138 -8.70 -18.20 -1.38
C THR A 138 -7.81 -17.01 -1.66
N PHE A 139 -8.38 -15.80 -1.69
CA PHE A 139 -7.62 -14.56 -1.85
C PHE A 139 -6.52 -14.41 -0.80
N PHE A 140 -6.82 -14.65 0.48
CA PHE A 140 -5.84 -14.53 1.55
C PHE A 140 -4.83 -15.70 1.61
N ARG A 141 -5.19 -16.88 1.12
CA ARG A 141 -4.30 -18.05 1.07
C ARG A 141 -3.25 -17.96 -0.03
N GLU A 142 -3.63 -17.46 -1.21
CA GLU A 142 -2.69 -17.35 -2.34
C GLU A 142 -1.70 -16.20 -2.19
N GLY A 143 -2.02 -15.22 -1.33
CA GLY A 143 -1.23 -14.02 -1.13
C GLY A 143 -1.23 -13.11 -2.36
N PRO A 144 -0.51 -11.97 -2.30
CA PRO A 144 -0.30 -11.13 -3.47
C PRO A 144 0.41 -11.93 -4.56
N GLN A 145 -0.24 -12.13 -5.70
CA GLN A 145 0.34 -12.82 -6.86
C GLN A 145 1.58 -12.05 -7.34
N THR A 146 2.77 -12.43 -6.87
CA THR A 146 4.03 -11.91 -7.42
C THR A 146 4.11 -12.42 -8.85
N LYS A 147 4.06 -11.53 -9.86
CA LYS A 147 4.21 -11.94 -11.26
C LYS A 147 5.55 -12.68 -11.40
N GLY A 148 5.49 -14.00 -11.50
CA GLY A 148 6.68 -14.83 -11.64
C GLY A 148 7.46 -14.43 -12.88
N HIS A 149 8.73 -14.09 -12.70
CA HIS A 149 9.68 -14.00 -13.80
C HIS A 149 9.63 -15.30 -14.60
N LYS A 150 9.12 -15.23 -15.85
CA LYS A 150 9.26 -16.34 -16.79
C LYS A 150 10.75 -16.63 -16.92
N LYS A 151 11.17 -17.82 -16.49
CA LYS A 151 12.51 -18.33 -16.81
C LYS A 151 12.57 -18.49 -18.33
N ALA A 152 13.35 -17.64 -18.98
CA ALA A 152 13.77 -17.88 -20.36
C ALA A 152 14.56 -19.20 -20.38
N LYS A 153 14.18 -20.08 -21.31
CA LYS A 153 14.82 -21.36 -21.58
C LYS A 153 16.05 -21.16 -22.45
#